data_AF-V4PJ52-F1
#
_entry.id   AF-V4PJ52-F1
#
_cell.length_a   1.000
_cell.length_b   1.000
_cell.length_c   1.000
_cell.angle_alpha   90.00
_cell.angle_beta   90.00
_cell.angle_gamma   90.00
#
_symmetry.space_group_name_H-M   'P 1'
#
loop_
_entity.id
_entity.type
_entity.pdbx_description
1 polymer ?
#
loop_
_entity_poly.entity_id
_entity_poly.type
_entity_poly.pdbx_seq_one_letter_code
_entity_poly.pdbx_strand_id
1 'polypeptide(L)' 'MSPSDPRDIYMPLDSQSIKQFRAEMGWTQEMLATMCGLSTQAIQKWERPGIGAPGHWRVHFAALQAKLLPWVPKA' A
#
# COMPACT_ATOMS: atom_id res chain seq x y z
N MET A 1 -23.90 2.03 2.73
CA MET A 1 -22.92 1.03 3.21
C MET A 1 -21.63 1.77 3.51
N SER A 2 -21.34 2.02 4.78
CA SER A 2 -20.02 2.51 5.22
C SER A 2 -19.22 1.34 5.77
N PRO A 3 -17.94 1.17 5.40
CA PRO A 3 -17.02 0.38 6.20
C PRO A 3 -16.65 1.24 7.42
N SER A 4 -16.94 0.73 8.62
CA SER A 4 -17.00 1.53 9.85
C SER A 4 -15.87 1.24 10.85
N ASP A 5 -14.90 0.34 10.57
CA ASP A 5 -13.79 0.07 11.51
C ASP A 5 -12.43 -0.15 10.79
N PRO A 6 -11.35 0.48 11.28
CA PRO A 6 -10.02 0.60 10.65
C PRO A 6 -9.20 -0.69 10.43
N ARG A 7 -9.82 -1.87 10.52
CA ARG A 7 -9.15 -3.16 10.36
C ARG A 7 -9.86 -4.12 9.42
N ASP A 8 -10.82 -3.71 8.56
CA ASP A 8 -11.57 -4.58 7.62
C ASP A 8 -10.75 -5.24 6.47
N ILE A 9 -9.58 -5.75 6.87
CA ILE A 9 -9.02 -7.10 6.69
C ILE A 9 -8.53 -7.44 5.28
N TYR A 10 -7.19 -7.39 5.20
CA TYR A 10 -6.32 -7.62 4.06
C TYR A 10 -6.41 -6.55 2.99
N MET A 11 -5.45 -5.61 3.03
CA MET A 11 -5.07 -4.86 1.84
C MET A 11 -4.87 -5.88 0.72
N PRO A 12 -5.78 -5.93 -0.26
CA PRO A 12 -5.61 -6.85 -1.36
C PRO A 12 -4.30 -6.46 -2.03
N LEU A 13 -3.47 -7.44 -2.36
CA LEU A 13 -2.22 -7.16 -3.04
C LEU A 13 -2.43 -6.99 -4.54
N ASP A 14 -3.65 -6.76 -5.00
CA ASP A 14 -3.90 -6.45 -6.39
C ASP A 14 -3.39 -5.04 -6.74
N SER A 15 -3.25 -4.82 -8.04
CA SER A 15 -2.72 -3.59 -8.58
C SER A 15 -3.48 -2.32 -8.20
N GLN A 16 -4.81 -2.39 -8.08
CA GLN A 16 -5.64 -1.24 -7.73
C GLN A 16 -5.51 -0.91 -6.26
N SER A 17 -5.53 -1.93 -5.42
CA SER A 17 -5.41 -1.80 -3.96
C SER A 17 -4.06 -1.21 -3.54
N ILE A 18 -2.96 -1.62 -4.18
CA ILE A 18 -1.63 -1.01 -3.94
C ILE A 18 -1.61 0.46 -4.33
N LYS A 19 -2.17 0.80 -5.49
CA LYS A 19 -2.25 2.17 -5.99
C LYS A 19 -3.13 3.05 -5.10
N GLN A 20 -4.25 2.51 -4.62
CA GLN A 20 -5.18 3.20 -3.73
C GLN A 20 -4.53 3.48 -2.38
N PHE A 21 -3.93 2.46 -1.74
CA PHE A 21 -3.19 2.63 -0.49
C PHE A 21 -2.15 3.75 -0.61
N ARG A 22 -1.36 3.73 -1.69
CA ARG A 22 -0.37 4.78 -1.95
C ARG A 22 -1.01 6.17 -2.08
N ALA A 23 -2.14 6.28 -2.78
CA ALA A 23 -2.84 7.54 -2.99
C ALA A 23 -3.45 8.08 -1.69
N GLU A 24 -4.04 7.22 -0.86
CA GLU A 24 -4.60 7.56 0.46
C GLU A 24 -3.51 8.09 1.40
N MET A 25 -2.29 7.58 1.28
CA MET A 25 -1.13 8.04 2.02
C MET A 25 -0.44 9.28 1.40
N GLY A 26 -0.91 9.77 0.24
CA GLY A 26 -0.31 10.91 -0.46
C GLY A 26 1.07 10.62 -1.05
N TRP A 27 1.39 9.36 -1.34
CA TRP A 27 2.74 8.92 -1.72
C TRP A 27 2.94 8.79 -3.22
N THR A 28 4.18 8.99 -3.66
CA THR A 28 4.64 8.56 -4.98
C THR A 28 5.05 7.08 -4.96
N GLN A 29 5.18 6.45 -6.15
CA GLN A 29 5.61 5.04 -6.23
C GLN A 29 7.01 4.83 -5.62
N GLU A 30 7.88 5.84 -5.75
CA GLU A 30 9.22 5.84 -5.17
C GLU A 30 9.18 5.92 -3.64
N MET A 31 8.30 6.75 -3.08
CA MET A 31 8.11 6.83 -1.62
C MET A 31 7.64 5.49 -1.08
N LEU A 32 6.62 4.88 -1.70
CA LEU A 32 6.16 3.54 -1.29
C LEU A 32 7.28 2.50 -1.40
N ALA A 33 8.07 2.54 -2.48
CA ALA A 33 9.20 1.63 -2.66
C ALA A 33 10.22 1.81 -1.52
N THR A 34 10.58 3.05 -1.20
CA THR A 34 11.49 3.41 -0.11
C THR A 34 10.99 2.90 1.24
N MET A 35 9.71 3.10 1.55
CA MET A 35 9.10 2.65 2.80
C MET A 35 9.08 1.12 2.94
N CYS A 36 9.03 0.40 1.82
CA CYS A 36 9.06 -1.07 1.78
C CYS A 36 10.47 -1.66 1.59
N GLY A 37 11.51 -0.84 1.42
CA GLY A 37 12.86 -1.30 1.09
C GLY A 37 12.97 -1.97 -0.28
N LEU A 38 12.19 -1.49 -1.25
CA LEU A 38 12.05 -2.04 -2.59
C LEU A 38 12.57 -1.06 -3.66
N SER A 39 12.75 -1.57 -4.88
CA SER A 39 12.94 -0.72 -6.05
C SER A 39 11.63 -0.12 -6.53
N THR A 40 11.67 1.09 -7.09
CA THR A 40 10.51 1.73 -7.73
C THR A 40 9.92 0.88 -8.86
N GLN A 41 10.78 0.12 -9.58
CA GLN A 41 10.34 -0.80 -10.63
C GLN A 41 9.45 -1.93 -10.09
N ALA A 42 9.69 -2.42 -8.86
CA ALA A 42 8.84 -3.43 -8.23
C ALA A 42 7.42 -2.88 -7.99
N ILE A 43 7.30 -1.66 -7.47
CA ILE A 43 6.00 -1.01 -7.26
C ILE A 43 5.31 -0.73 -8.60
N GLN A 44 6.03 -0.20 -9.60
CA GLN A 44 5.49 -0.02 -10.95
C GLN A 44 4.96 -1.31 -11.56
N LYS A 45 5.67 -2.43 -11.37
CA LYS A 45 5.23 -3.74 -11.84
C LYS A 45 3.96 -4.20 -11.13
N TRP A 46 3.89 -4.05 -9.82
CA TRP A 46 2.74 -4.51 -9.01
C TRP A 46 1.48 -3.66 -9.23
N GLU A 47 1.61 -2.36 -9.49
CA GLU A 47 0.48 -1.49 -9.84
C GLU A 47 -0.04 -1.68 -11.28
N ARG A 48 0.59 -2.54 -12.10
CA ARG A 48 0.05 -2.89 -13.44
C ARG A 48 -1.19 -3.76 -13.30
N PRO A 49 -2.27 -3.49 -14.06
CA PRO A 49 -3.51 -4.27 -14.00
C PRO A 49 -3.27 -5.78 -14.05
N GLY A 50 -3.77 -6.50 -13.05
CA GLY A 50 -3.73 -7.97 -12.99
C GLY A 50 -2.42 -8.59 -12.47
N ILE A 51 -1.41 -7.80 -12.09
CA ILE A 51 -0.15 -8.34 -11.55
C ILE A 51 -0.17 -8.44 -10.03
N GLY A 52 -0.31 -7.31 -9.35
CA GLY A 52 -0.27 -7.26 -7.89
C GLY A 52 1.08 -7.63 -7.28
N ALA A 53 1.18 -7.54 -5.95
CA ALA A 53 2.34 -7.95 -5.19
C ALA A 53 2.25 -9.43 -4.78
N PRO A 54 3.39 -10.12 -4.60
CA PRO A 54 3.41 -11.48 -4.08
C PRO A 54 2.80 -11.58 -2.68
N GLY A 55 2.11 -12.69 -2.39
CA GLY A 55 1.36 -12.91 -1.14
C GLY A 55 2.14 -12.68 0.17
N HIS A 56 3.46 -12.87 0.20
CA HIS A 56 4.27 -12.63 1.40
C HIS A 56 4.47 -11.14 1.72
N TRP A 57 4.22 -10.23 0.78
CA TRP A 57 4.26 -8.78 1.05
C TRP A 57 3.08 -8.28 1.88
N ARG A 58 2.06 -9.12 2.07
CA ARG A 58 0.83 -8.75 2.78
C ARG A 58 1.10 -8.29 4.21
N VAL A 59 2.04 -8.95 4.90
CA VAL A 59 2.43 -8.56 6.27
C VAL A 59 3.23 -7.26 6.31
N HIS A 60 4.01 -6.96 5.27
CA HIS A 60 4.79 -5.73 5.19
C HIS A 60 3.89 -4.51 4.99
N PHE A 61 2.93 -4.59 4.05
CA PHE A 61 1.96 -3.53 3.84
C PHE A 61 1.07 -3.30 5.07
N ALA A 62 0.60 -4.37 5.72
CA ALA A 62 -0.17 -4.26 6.96
C ALA A 62 0.65 -3.62 8.09
N ALA A 63 1.92 -4.01 8.26
CA ALA A 63 2.81 -3.42 9.25
C ALA A 63 3.13 -1.95 8.95
N LEU A 64 3.27 -1.59 7.67
CA LEU A 64 3.50 -0.21 7.23
C LEU A 64 2.28 0.67 7.55
N GLN A 65 1.08 0.21 7.20
CA GLN A 65 -0.17 0.88 7.53
C GLN A 65 -0.34 1.07 9.04
N ALA A 66 -0.10 0.02 9.83
CA ALA A 66 -0.19 0.07 11.30
C ALA A 66 0.79 1.07 11.94
N LYS A 67 2.01 1.20 11.39
CA LYS A 67 3.03 2.14 11.90
C LYS A 67 2.72 3.61 11.59
N LEU A 68 1.93 3.87 10.55
CA LEU A 68 1.66 5.23 10.05
C LEU A 68 0.32 5.79 10.54
N LEU A 69 -0.49 4.99 11.22
CA LEU A 69 -1.74 5.39 11.87
C LEU A 69 -1.64 6.65 12.78
N PRO A 70 -0.50 6.99 13.42
CA PRO A 70 -0.38 8.25 14.17
C PRO A 70 -0.01 9.49 13.34
N TRP A 71 0.44 9.36 12.08
CA TRP A 71 0.94 10.50 11.31
C TRP A 71 0.77 10.33 9.80
N VAL A 72 -0.16 11.10 9.23
CA VAL A 72 -0.22 11.41 7.80
C VAL A 72 -0.15 12.93 7.69
N PRO A 73 0.95 13.51 7.19
CA PRO A 73 0.98 14.94 6.92
C PRO A 73 0.03 15.19 5.75
N LYS A 74 -0.97 16.04 5.99
CA LYS A 74 -1.80 16.56 4.90
C LYS A 74 -0.91 17.47 4.05
N ALA A 75 -0.75 17.10 2.78
CA ALA A 75 -0.23 17.99 1.75
C ALA A 75 -1.20 19.15 1.52
#